data_AF-A0A7S4HYV6-F1
#
_entry.id   AF-A0A7S4HYV6-F1
#
_cell.length_a   1.000
_cell.length_b   1.000
_cell.length_c   1.000
_cell.angle_alpha   90.00
_cell.angle_beta   90.00
_cell.angle_gamma   90.00
#
_symmetry.space_group_name_H-M   'P 1'
#
loop_
_entity.id
_entity.type
_entity.pdbx_description
1 polymer ?
#
loop_
_entity_poly.entity_id
_entity_poly.type
_entity_poly.pdbx_seq_one_letter_code
_entity_poly.pdbx_strand_id
1 'polypeptide(L)'
;RKAKMSEQARDVPRLQHEEPVGPTDDVSEFVASFSDLEVESPEGREAREREWLGVDANGNDLVSLAEVDRWIQHRLISKCKKKNGDRLWLLFRPCYIKAFNKARDVAPDEAISGAMTATTDDYISKREFRLLVVYLCLYARMLDAFVMIDGGSAGVDAN
;
A
#
# COMPACT_ATOMS: atom_id res chain seq x y z
N ARG A 1 -0.48 -14.09 70.70
CA ARG A 1 -0.33 -14.49 69.28
C ARG A 1 -1.10 -13.50 68.41
N LYS A 2 -0.42 -12.55 67.78
CA LYS A 2 -0.94 -11.76 66.64
C LYS A 2 0.22 -11.65 65.64
N ALA A 3 0.08 -12.30 64.49
CA ALA A 3 1.05 -12.22 63.41
C ALA A 3 0.82 -10.90 62.66
N LYS A 4 1.88 -10.12 62.49
CA LYS A 4 1.89 -8.90 61.68
C LYS A 4 2.22 -9.31 60.25
N MET A 5 1.20 -9.39 59.38
CA MET A 5 1.41 -9.45 57.93
C MET A 5 1.91 -8.09 57.46
N SER A 6 3.16 -8.02 57.03
CA SER A 6 3.65 -6.90 56.24
C SER A 6 3.36 -7.20 54.77
N GLU A 7 2.34 -6.54 54.24
CA GLU A 7 2.03 -6.54 52.82
C GLU A 7 3.04 -5.64 52.09
N GLN A 8 4.07 -6.26 51.52
CA GLN A 8 4.94 -5.58 50.56
C GLN A 8 4.19 -5.53 49.22
N ALA A 9 3.62 -4.35 48.95
CA ALA A 9 3.14 -4.00 47.63
C ALA A 9 4.31 -4.19 46.63
N ARG A 10 4.14 -5.12 45.69
CA ARG A 10 5.05 -5.28 44.56
C ARG A 10 4.90 -4.04 43.69
N ASP A 11 5.97 -3.24 43.65
CA ASP A 11 6.13 -2.16 42.71
C ASP A 11 6.20 -2.78 41.31
N VAL A 12 5.07 -2.75 40.60
CA VAL A 12 5.00 -3.21 39.21
C VAL A 12 5.58 -2.07 38.37
N PRO A 13 6.69 -2.29 37.64
CA PRO A 13 7.27 -1.24 36.81
C PRO A 13 6.21 -0.72 35.86
N ARG A 14 5.91 0.58 35.98
CA ARG A 14 5.04 1.29 35.05
C ARG A 14 5.71 1.18 33.68
N LEU A 15 5.08 0.46 32.75
CA LEU A 15 5.50 0.41 31.35
C LEU A 15 5.72 1.85 30.89
N GLN A 16 6.96 2.16 30.53
CA GLN A 16 7.30 3.43 29.92
C GLN A 16 6.49 3.49 28.62
N HIS A 17 5.51 4.39 28.56
CA HIS A 17 4.85 4.70 27.31
C HIS A 17 5.90 5.40 26.44
N GLU A 18 6.54 4.64 25.55
CA GLU A 18 7.29 5.25 24.45
C GLU A 18 6.29 6.04 23.59
N GLU A 19 6.71 7.24 23.19
CA GLU A 19 5.96 8.12 22.29
C GLU A 19 5.46 7.31 21.07
N PRO A 20 4.27 7.61 20.51
CA PRO A 20 3.80 6.93 19.30
C PRO A 20 4.84 7.13 18.20
N VAL A 21 5.54 6.05 17.86
CA VAL A 21 6.48 6.02 16.73
C VAL A 21 5.64 6.31 15.49
N GLY A 22 5.89 7.47 14.88
CA GLY A 22 5.22 7.89 13.65
C GLY A 22 5.53 6.94 12.48
N PRO A 23 4.91 7.16 11.31
CA PRO A 23 5.19 6.36 10.12
C PRO A 23 6.69 6.29 9.85
N THR A 24 7.18 5.11 9.47
CA THR A 24 8.60 4.96 9.10
C THR A 24 8.96 5.82 7.89
N ASP A 25 10.26 6.04 7.69
CA ASP A 25 10.77 6.73 6.50
C ASP A 25 10.35 6.01 5.21
N ASP A 26 10.28 4.67 5.25
CA ASP A 26 9.92 3.82 4.12
C ASP A 26 8.49 4.07 3.64
N VAL A 27 7.52 4.05 4.57
CA VAL A 27 6.13 4.32 4.21
C VAL A 27 5.93 5.78 3.80
N SER A 28 6.67 6.71 4.44
CA SER A 28 6.61 8.13 4.10
C SER A 28 7.08 8.38 2.67
N GLU A 29 8.19 7.76 2.26
CA GLU A 29 8.74 7.88 0.90
C GLU A 29 7.87 7.14 -0.14
N PHE A 30 7.36 5.96 0.19
CA PHE A 30 6.42 5.24 -0.66
C PHE A 30 5.16 6.08 -0.91
N VAL A 31 4.51 6.56 0.14
CA VAL A 31 3.29 7.39 0.05
C VAL A 31 3.56 8.68 -0.72
N ALA A 32 4.67 9.36 -0.46
CA ALA A 32 5.02 10.60 -1.17
C ALA A 32 5.11 10.38 -2.69
N SER A 33 5.48 9.18 -3.13
CA SER A 33 5.56 8.82 -4.54
C SER A 33 4.18 8.75 -5.23
N PHE A 34 3.08 8.57 -4.49
CA PHE A 34 1.73 8.40 -5.06
C PHE A 34 0.72 9.47 -4.59
N SER A 35 1.03 10.22 -3.54
CA SER A 35 0.10 11.17 -2.91
C SER A 35 -0.46 12.23 -3.86
N ASP A 36 0.30 12.64 -4.89
CA ASP A 36 -0.16 13.56 -5.92
C ASP A 36 -1.33 13.02 -6.76
N LEU A 37 -1.45 11.69 -6.86
CA LEU A 37 -2.49 11.02 -7.62
C LEU A 37 -3.75 10.75 -6.79
N GLU A 38 -3.67 10.81 -5.45
CA GLU A 38 -4.78 10.52 -4.55
C GLU A 38 -5.78 11.68 -4.47
N VAL A 39 -5.26 12.90 -4.54
CA VAL A 39 -5.99 14.15 -4.30
C VAL A 39 -7.15 14.32 -5.27
N GLU A 40 -8.31 14.69 -4.72
CA GLU A 40 -9.49 15.06 -5.48
C GLU A 40 -9.41 16.53 -5.90
N SER A 41 -8.50 16.83 -6.83
CA SER A 41 -8.33 18.15 -7.41
C SER A 41 -8.17 18.07 -8.94
N PRO A 42 -8.29 19.19 -9.66
CA PRO A 42 -7.98 19.27 -11.09
C PRO A 42 -6.56 18.77 -11.40
N GLU A 43 -5.56 19.18 -10.60
CA GLU A 43 -4.15 18.81 -10.77
C GLU A 43 -3.95 17.30 -10.55
N GLY A 44 -4.60 16.75 -9.51
CA GLY A 44 -4.59 15.31 -9.25
C GLY A 44 -5.25 14.51 -10.38
N ARG A 45 -6.31 15.06 -10.98
CA ARG A 45 -6.96 14.46 -12.16
C ARG A 45 -6.03 14.46 -13.37
N GLU A 46 -5.42 15.60 -13.69
CA GLU A 46 -4.46 15.70 -14.81
C GLU A 46 -3.25 14.79 -14.61
N ALA A 47 -2.76 14.69 -13.37
CA ALA A 47 -1.69 13.76 -13.03
C ALA A 47 -2.11 12.31 -13.27
N ARG A 48 -3.31 11.91 -12.83
CA ARG A 48 -3.83 10.56 -13.11
C ARG A 48 -4.03 10.31 -14.60
N GLU A 49 -4.51 11.28 -15.37
CA GLU A 49 -4.68 11.14 -16.81
C GLU A 49 -3.34 10.92 -17.52
N ARG A 50 -2.29 11.64 -17.11
CA ARG A 50 -0.93 11.43 -17.62
C ARG A 50 -0.35 10.08 -17.24
N GLU A 51 -0.52 9.65 -15.98
CA GLU A 51 -0.02 8.36 -15.51
C GLU A 51 -0.77 7.19 -16.15
N TRP A 52 -2.06 7.35 -16.40
CA TRP A 52 -2.88 6.34 -17.07
C TRP A 52 -2.29 5.98 -18.44
N LEU A 53 -1.81 6.96 -19.21
CA LEU A 53 -1.17 6.70 -20.51
C LEU A 53 0.10 5.85 -20.41
N GLY A 54 0.79 5.87 -19.26
CA GLY A 54 1.96 5.03 -19.00
C GLY A 54 1.60 3.63 -18.48
N VAL A 55 0.48 3.52 -17.78
CA VAL A 55 -0.08 2.28 -17.22
C VAL A 55 -0.77 1.44 -18.28
N ASP A 56 -1.64 2.08 -19.08
CA ASP A 56 -2.41 1.48 -20.16
C ASP A 56 -1.70 1.72 -21.50
N ALA A 57 -0.56 1.05 -21.69
CA ALA A 57 0.24 1.20 -22.90
C ALA A 57 -0.45 0.63 -24.16
N ASN A 58 -1.41 -0.28 -23.98
CA ASN A 58 -2.12 -0.94 -25.07
C ASN A 58 -3.40 -0.18 -25.50
N GLY A 59 -3.92 0.72 -24.64
CA GLY A 59 -5.04 1.61 -24.93
C GLY A 59 -6.41 0.93 -24.91
N ASN A 60 -6.56 -0.17 -24.17
CA ASN A 60 -7.82 -0.90 -24.05
C ASN A 60 -8.65 -0.49 -22.81
N ASP A 61 -8.21 0.52 -22.06
CA ASP A 61 -8.81 1.01 -20.82
C ASP A 61 -8.84 -0.01 -19.67
N LEU A 62 -8.07 -1.11 -19.75
CA LEU A 62 -8.01 -2.20 -18.77
C LEU A 62 -6.56 -2.58 -18.45
N VAL A 63 -6.17 -2.47 -17.18
CA VAL A 63 -4.81 -2.81 -16.75
C VAL A 63 -4.76 -3.95 -15.76
N SER A 64 -3.90 -4.92 -16.05
CA SER A 64 -3.70 -6.13 -15.25
C SER A 64 -2.84 -5.85 -14.02
N LEU A 65 -2.84 -6.79 -13.07
CA LEU A 65 -1.95 -6.73 -11.90
C LEU A 65 -0.46 -6.62 -12.29
N ALA A 66 -0.06 -7.25 -13.39
CA ALA A 66 1.33 -7.19 -13.88
C ALA A 66 1.70 -5.81 -14.43
N GLU A 67 0.76 -5.13 -15.11
CA GLU A 67 0.95 -3.76 -15.59
C GLU A 67 1.00 -2.76 -14.42
N VAL A 68 0.13 -2.95 -13.43
CA VAL A 68 0.16 -2.15 -12.19
C VAL A 68 1.47 -2.35 -11.42
N ASP A 69 1.93 -3.60 -11.25
CA ASP A 69 3.19 -3.92 -10.58
C ASP A 69 4.39 -3.24 -11.25
N ARG A 70 4.47 -3.37 -12.58
CA ARG A 70 5.52 -2.71 -13.38
C ARG A 70 5.47 -1.20 -13.25
N TRP A 71 4.28 -0.59 -13.34
CA TRP A 71 4.13 0.85 -13.21
C TRP A 71 4.58 1.36 -11.83
N ILE A 72 4.19 0.68 -10.75
CA ILE A 72 4.61 1.01 -9.39
C ILE A 72 6.14 0.99 -9.29
N GLN A 73 6.79 -0.05 -9.81
CA GLN A 73 8.25 -0.15 -9.80
C GLN A 73 8.88 1.03 -10.55
N HIS A 74 8.43 1.33 -11.78
CA HIS A 74 8.96 2.46 -12.56
C HIS A 74 8.77 3.80 -11.86
N ARG A 75 7.59 4.02 -11.27
CA ARG A 75 7.29 5.26 -10.55
C ARG A 75 8.18 5.43 -9.32
N LEU A 76 8.37 4.37 -8.53
CA LEU A 76 9.27 4.38 -7.37
C LEU A 76 10.73 4.61 -7.78
N ILE A 77 11.22 3.93 -8.83
CA ILE A 77 12.58 4.15 -9.34
C ILE A 77 12.77 5.60 -9.83
N SER A 78 11.74 6.22 -10.38
CA SER A 78 11.80 7.60 -10.88
C SER A 78 11.69 8.65 -9.77
N LYS A 79 10.90 8.39 -8.72
CA LYS A 79 10.65 9.34 -7.62
C LYS A 79 11.69 9.21 -6.49
N CYS A 80 12.22 8.01 -6.29
CA CYS A 80 13.22 7.68 -5.29
C CYS A 80 14.59 7.50 -5.93
N LYS A 81 15.66 7.44 -5.12
CA LYS A 81 16.96 6.99 -5.63
C LYS A 81 16.81 5.53 -6.10
N LYS A 82 17.28 5.19 -7.31
CA LYS A 82 17.11 3.86 -7.96
C LYS A 82 17.14 2.65 -7.00
N LYS A 83 18.21 2.50 -6.20
CA LYS A 83 18.37 1.40 -5.23
C LYS A 83 17.26 1.36 -4.16
N ASN A 84 16.80 2.53 -3.73
CA ASN A 84 15.73 2.63 -2.75
C ASN A 84 14.36 2.35 -3.38
N GLY A 85 14.13 2.77 -4.63
CA GLY A 85 12.91 2.47 -5.37
C GLY A 85 12.65 0.96 -5.51
N ASP A 86 13.67 0.19 -5.92
CA ASP A 86 13.56 -1.27 -6.01
C ASP A 86 13.27 -1.94 -4.66
N ARG A 87 13.92 -1.45 -3.59
CA ARG A 87 13.70 -1.94 -2.23
C ARG A 87 12.27 -1.67 -1.75
N LEU A 88 11.77 -0.44 -1.95
CA LEU A 88 10.40 -0.07 -1.58
C LEU A 88 9.37 -0.86 -2.40
N TRP A 89 9.64 -1.11 -3.68
CA TRP A 89 8.78 -1.93 -4.53
C TRP A 89 8.63 -3.36 -3.99
N LEU A 90 9.73 -3.98 -3.56
CA LEU A 90 9.69 -5.31 -2.93
C LEU A 90 9.00 -5.29 -1.55
N LEU A 91 9.32 -4.29 -0.72
CA LEU A 91 8.80 -4.16 0.64
C LEU A 91 7.27 -4.05 0.66
N PHE A 92 6.70 -3.22 -0.22
CA PHE A 92 5.26 -2.96 -0.27
C PHE A 92 4.50 -3.87 -1.24
N ARG A 93 5.12 -4.96 -1.70
CA ARG A 93 4.49 -5.95 -2.59
C ARG A 93 3.18 -6.53 -2.08
N PRO A 94 3.05 -6.92 -0.81
CA PRO A 94 1.77 -7.36 -0.27
C PRO A 94 0.68 -6.29 -0.34
N CYS A 95 1.03 -5.00 -0.30
CA CYS A 95 0.09 -3.89 -0.32
C CYS A 95 -0.51 -3.68 -1.70
N TYR A 96 0.28 -3.73 -2.77
CA TYR A 96 -0.28 -3.49 -4.11
C TYR A 96 -1.18 -4.62 -4.60
N ILE A 97 -0.96 -5.87 -4.17
CA ILE A 97 -1.83 -6.98 -4.51
C ILE A 97 -3.20 -6.78 -3.84
N LYS A 98 -3.18 -6.40 -2.56
CA LYS A 98 -4.41 -6.06 -1.83
C LYS A 98 -5.11 -4.84 -2.42
N ALA A 99 -4.36 -3.80 -2.78
CA ALA A 99 -4.91 -2.59 -3.39
C ALA A 99 -5.59 -2.87 -4.73
N PHE A 100 -4.94 -3.65 -5.59
CA PHE A 100 -5.49 -4.09 -6.87
C PHE A 100 -6.80 -4.87 -6.69
N ASN A 101 -6.77 -5.90 -5.84
CA ASN A 101 -7.94 -6.72 -5.57
C ASN A 101 -9.10 -5.92 -5.00
N LYS A 102 -8.82 -4.90 -4.18
CA LYS A 102 -9.87 -4.07 -3.60
C LYS A 102 -10.41 -3.01 -4.56
N ALA A 103 -9.59 -2.50 -5.47
CA ALA A 103 -10.00 -1.48 -6.43
C ALA A 103 -10.89 -2.06 -7.55
N ARG A 104 -10.58 -3.25 -8.07
CA ARG A 104 -11.37 -3.91 -9.14
C ARG A 104 -12.73 -4.42 -8.70
N ASP A 105 -12.86 -4.73 -7.40
CA ASP A 105 -14.08 -5.22 -6.75
C ASP A 105 -15.14 -4.11 -6.53
N VAL A 106 -14.90 -2.88 -7.02
CA VAL A 106 -15.81 -1.75 -6.80
C VAL A 106 -16.86 -1.64 -7.89
N ALA A 107 -16.50 -1.96 -9.14
CA ALA A 107 -17.45 -2.02 -10.23
C ALA A 107 -18.08 -3.42 -10.35
N PRO A 108 -19.29 -3.54 -10.95
CA PRO A 108 -19.84 -4.84 -11.30
C PRO A 108 -18.90 -5.60 -12.23
N ASP A 109 -18.81 -6.92 -12.03
CA ASP A 109 -18.06 -7.79 -12.92
C ASP A 109 -18.81 -8.01 -14.23
N GLU A 110 -18.15 -7.72 -15.35
CA GLU A 110 -18.69 -7.81 -16.70
C GLU A 110 -17.77 -8.67 -17.58
N ALA A 111 -18.37 -9.43 -18.49
CA ALA A 111 -17.60 -10.20 -19.47
C ALA A 111 -16.89 -9.25 -20.44
N ILE A 112 -15.59 -9.47 -20.68
CA ILE A 112 -14.84 -8.70 -21.66
C ILE A 112 -15.17 -9.22 -23.06
N SER A 113 -15.61 -8.33 -23.95
CA SER A 113 -15.94 -8.70 -25.33
C SER A 113 -14.74 -9.35 -26.03
N GLY A 114 -14.93 -10.59 -26.49
CA GLY A 114 -13.89 -11.36 -27.18
C GLY A 114 -12.92 -12.12 -26.26
N ALA A 115 -13.05 -11.99 -24.93
CA ALA A 115 -12.34 -12.84 -23.98
C ALA A 115 -13.09 -14.15 -23.74
N MET A 116 -12.37 -15.25 -23.62
CA MET A 116 -12.97 -16.58 -23.39
C MET A 116 -13.34 -16.79 -21.93
N THR A 117 -12.53 -16.28 -21.00
CA THR A 117 -12.71 -16.47 -19.55
C THR A 117 -12.43 -15.20 -18.73
N ALA A 118 -11.83 -14.18 -19.33
CA ALA A 118 -11.45 -12.97 -18.61
C ALA A 118 -12.65 -12.04 -18.45
N THR A 119 -12.78 -11.46 -17.27
CA THR A 119 -13.83 -10.51 -16.92
C THR A 119 -13.21 -9.20 -16.45
N THR A 120 -14.01 -8.14 -16.26
CA THR A 120 -13.50 -6.87 -15.76
C THR A 120 -12.88 -6.99 -14.36
N ASP A 121 -13.29 -7.98 -13.56
CA ASP A 121 -12.68 -8.29 -12.26
C ASP A 121 -11.21 -8.76 -12.36
N ASP A 122 -10.71 -9.13 -13.54
CA ASP A 122 -9.28 -9.43 -13.74
C ASP A 122 -8.40 -8.17 -13.91
N TYR A 123 -9.02 -6.99 -14.02
CA TYR A 123 -8.37 -5.75 -14.44
C TYR A 123 -8.76 -4.57 -13.55
N ILE A 124 -8.03 -3.47 -13.70
CA ILE A 124 -8.42 -2.16 -13.21
C ILE A 124 -8.80 -1.31 -14.41
N SER A 125 -9.98 -0.73 -14.38
CA SER A 125 -10.40 0.28 -15.35
C SER A 125 -9.88 1.67 -14.97
N LYS A 126 -9.94 2.60 -15.93
CA LYS A 126 -9.60 4.01 -15.70
C LYS A 126 -10.39 4.66 -14.55
N ARG A 127 -11.62 4.20 -14.32
CA ARG A 127 -12.49 4.70 -13.24
C ARG A 127 -12.01 4.23 -11.86
N GLU A 128 -11.43 3.04 -11.79
CA GLU A 128 -10.94 2.44 -10.56
C GLU A 128 -9.49 2.84 -10.25
N PHE A 129 -8.78 3.40 -11.23
CA PHE A 129 -7.37 3.80 -11.06
C PHE A 129 -7.13 4.74 -9.87
N ARG A 130 -8.04 5.70 -9.63
CA ARG A 130 -7.91 6.55 -8.43
C ARG A 130 -8.06 5.73 -7.15
N LEU A 131 -8.99 4.78 -7.11
CA LEU A 131 -9.20 3.92 -5.94
C LEU A 131 -8.00 3.02 -5.70
N LEU A 132 -7.39 2.47 -6.75
CA LEU A 132 -6.12 1.76 -6.66
C LEU A 132 -5.07 2.61 -5.95
N VAL A 133 -4.87 3.86 -6.38
CA VAL A 133 -3.92 4.79 -5.75
C VAL A 133 -4.23 5.03 -4.27
N VAL A 134 -5.49 5.30 -3.94
CA VAL A 134 -5.93 5.48 -2.53
C VAL A 134 -5.61 4.24 -1.71
N TYR A 135 -5.92 3.04 -2.23
CA TYR A 135 -5.64 1.80 -1.54
C TYR A 135 -4.14 1.49 -1.42
N LEU A 136 -3.30 1.88 -2.40
CA LEU A 136 -1.84 1.77 -2.28
C LEU A 136 -1.34 2.57 -1.07
N CYS A 137 -1.73 3.85 -0.99
CA CYS A 137 -1.42 4.74 0.10
C CYS A 137 -1.93 4.24 1.47
N LEU A 138 -3.15 3.71 1.51
CA LEU A 138 -3.77 3.21 2.72
C LEU A 138 -3.12 1.90 3.21
N TYR A 139 -2.98 0.91 2.32
CA TYR A 139 -2.43 -0.39 2.70
C TYR A 139 -0.94 -0.32 3.01
N ALA A 140 -0.18 0.61 2.42
CA ALA A 140 1.20 0.85 2.83
C ALA A 140 1.29 1.33 4.28
N ARG A 141 0.46 2.30 4.67
CA ARG A 141 0.36 2.77 6.07
C ARG A 141 -0.11 1.69 7.03
N MET A 142 -1.07 0.86 6.61
CA MET A 142 -1.53 -0.26 7.44
C MET A 142 -0.45 -1.34 7.62
N LEU A 143 0.33 -1.65 6.58
CA LEU A 143 1.44 -2.60 6.69
C LEU A 143 2.52 -2.06 7.63
N ASP A 144 2.88 -0.79 7.47
CA ASP A 144 3.86 -0.13 8.33
C ASP A 144 3.43 -0.16 9.81
N ALA A 145 2.18 0.23 10.08
CA ALA A 145 1.60 0.16 11.42
C ALA A 145 1.56 -1.27 11.97
N PHE A 146 1.24 -2.26 11.14
CA PHE A 146 1.25 -3.66 11.54
C PHE A 146 2.66 -4.12 11.94
N VAL A 147 3.67 -3.85 11.12
CA VAL A 147 5.08 -4.23 11.37
C VAL A 147 5.59 -3.60 12.67
N MET A 148 5.21 -2.35 12.94
CA MET A 148 5.56 -1.67 14.18
C MET A 148 4.92 -2.34 15.42
N ILE A 149 3.66 -2.77 15.32
CA ILE A 149 2.94 -3.42 16.43
C ILE A 149 3.42 -4.86 16.65
N ASP A 150 3.71 -5.60 15.59
CA ASP A 150 4.08 -7.02 15.63
C ASP A 150 5.52 -7.28 16.14
N GLY A 151 6.21 -6.23 16.61
CA GLY A 151 7.53 -6.34 17.23
C GLY A 151 8.70 -6.25 16.24
N GLY A 152 8.49 -5.74 15.02
CA GLY A 152 9.56 -5.38 14.11
C GLY A 152 10.42 -6.54 13.61
N SER A 153 9.96 -7.79 13.75
CA SER A 153 10.63 -8.91 13.07
C SER A 153 10.53 -8.65 11.57
N ALA A 154 11.68 -8.33 10.96
CA ALA A 154 11.79 -8.14 9.54
C ALA A 154 11.18 -9.38 8.86
N GLY A 155 10.04 -9.21 8.19
CA GLY A 155 9.39 -10.26 7.40
C GLY A 155 10.19 -10.58 6.13
N VAL A 156 11.47 -10.90 6.29
CA VAL A 156 12.41 -11.39 5.28
C VAL A 156 13.08 -12.65 5.82
N ASP A 157 12.27 -13.58 6.30
CA ASP A 157 12.66 -14.99 6.35
C ASP A 157 11.98 -15.69 5.17
N ALA A 158 12.80 -16.02 4.17
CA ALA A 158 12.54 -16.88 3.01
C ALA A 158 11.67 -16.34 1.85
N ASN A 159 12.34 -15.85 0.81
CA ASN A 159 12.26 -16.43 -0.54
C ASN A 159 13.47 -16.02 -1.40
#